data_AF-A0A841F0P0-F1
#
_entry.id   AF-A0A841F0P0-F1
#
_cell.length_a   1.000
_cell.length_b   1.000
_cell.length_c   1.000
_cell.angle_alpha   90.00
_cell.angle_beta   90.00
_cell.angle_gamma   90.00
#
_symmetry.space_group_name_H-M   'P 1'
#
loop_
_entity.id
_entity.type
_entity.pdbx_description
1 polymer ?
#
loop_
_entity_poly.entity_id
_entity_poly.type
_entity_poly.pdbx_seq_one_letter_code
_entity_poly.pdbx_strand_id
1 'polypeptide(L)'
;MKAYQQQWIDNSFLQNKAQDWFEKGLLSEKQNIEIKNQFPLDFYQPNPFIRIALFLFTCLACIFSVSLLYLIFESTFRESPKASLTILALAFGVFSVFLLEFLIKTKKIYQSGIDNALLYSTLTAFVTAIYTQLEPLHLPAWLVFTLIMPLFIRAYIRYADVFVACVIYFLTIMILVDFSLTFSIGKTLLPFIMLLFSIVSYWFVRKLKQRADYLYYETCLDIFKTLTLASVYLSVNYFIVREGNAMINKVITPFSPQIALAPLYYFFTILIPIAYIVFGLKKRDRTFLVLGLLTAGFSFFTYRYYFGIIPTEIALLICGTLLIGLASFFIHHLKQAKYGFTYIPDNNYEGLNIDTLLLSELVNHKLGQHHDELKFGGGNSGGGGAGGKY
;
A
#
# COMPACT_ATOMS: atom_id res chain seq x y z
N MET A 1 3.80 -23.13 9.08
CA MET A 1 3.66 -22.72 10.49
C MET A 1 3.58 -21.19 10.56
N LYS A 2 2.46 -20.65 11.05
CA LYS A 2 2.19 -19.21 11.23
C LYS A 2 3.10 -18.65 12.34
N ALA A 3 3.53 -17.38 12.24
CA ALA A 3 4.33 -16.72 13.29
C ALA A 3 3.47 -16.30 14.48
N TYR A 4 2.31 -15.71 14.20
CA TYR A 4 1.39 -15.25 15.23
C TYR A 4 0.41 -16.37 15.62
N GLN A 5 -0.03 -16.36 16.88
CA GLN A 5 -1.00 -17.33 17.38
C GLN A 5 -2.37 -17.06 16.74
N GLN A 6 -3.04 -18.12 16.28
CA GLN A 6 -4.35 -17.99 15.63
C GLN A 6 -5.39 -17.35 16.57
N GLN A 7 -5.34 -17.71 17.85
CA GLN A 7 -6.23 -17.18 18.88
C GLN A 7 -6.16 -15.65 19.02
N TRP A 8 -4.98 -15.04 18.81
CA TRP A 8 -4.84 -13.57 18.85
C TRP A 8 -5.69 -12.89 17.77
N ILE A 9 -5.73 -13.50 16.59
CA ILE A 9 -6.39 -12.93 15.42
C ILE A 9 -7.89 -13.18 15.52
N ASP A 10 -8.30 -14.36 15.98
CA ASP A 10 -9.71 -14.69 16.22
C ASP A 10 -10.29 -13.79 17.32
N ASN A 11 -9.58 -13.61 18.44
CA ASN A 11 -10.00 -12.71 19.53
C ASN A 11 -10.06 -11.25 19.06
N SER A 12 -9.06 -10.78 18.31
CA SER A 12 -9.05 -9.42 17.76
C SER A 12 -10.22 -9.19 16.80
N PHE A 13 -10.51 -10.15 15.93
CA PHE A 13 -11.66 -10.09 15.03
C PHE A 13 -12.99 -10.02 15.79
N LEU A 14 -13.16 -10.84 16.82
CA LEU A 14 -14.37 -10.85 17.65
C LEU A 14 -14.53 -9.55 18.43
N GLN A 15 -13.46 -9.03 19.03
CA GLN A 15 -13.49 -7.75 19.75
C GLN A 15 -13.80 -6.58 18.82
N ASN A 16 -13.20 -6.53 17.63
CA ASN A 16 -13.49 -5.48 16.64
C ASN A 16 -14.97 -5.54 16.22
N LYS A 17 -15.51 -6.72 15.93
CA LYS A 17 -16.94 -6.85 15.60
C LYS A 17 -17.87 -6.48 16.76
N ALA A 18 -17.50 -6.83 17.99
CA ALA A 18 -18.27 -6.44 19.16
C ALA A 18 -18.26 -4.91 19.35
N GLN A 19 -17.12 -4.27 19.12
CA GLN A 19 -17.00 -2.81 19.12
C GLN A 19 -17.89 -2.18 18.02
N ASP A 20 -17.86 -2.71 16.80
CA ASP A 20 -18.74 -2.26 15.70
C ASP A 20 -20.22 -2.34 16.08
N TRP A 21 -20.63 -3.45 16.71
CA TRP A 21 -22.02 -3.66 17.14
C TRP A 21 -22.41 -2.76 18.31
N PHE A 22 -21.48 -2.50 19.23
CA PHE A 22 -21.67 -1.55 20.31
C PHE A 22 -21.89 -0.13 19.78
N GLU A 23 -21.06 0.33 18.84
CA GLU A 23 -21.19 1.65 18.21
C GLU A 23 -22.48 1.79 17.41
N LYS A 24 -22.97 0.69 16.83
CA LYS A 24 -24.27 0.61 16.15
C LYS A 24 -25.47 0.50 17.11
N GLY A 25 -25.23 0.52 18.42
CA GLY A 25 -26.28 0.41 19.45
C GLY A 25 -26.93 -0.97 19.53
N LEU A 26 -26.32 -2.01 18.95
CA LEU A 26 -26.80 -3.39 18.98
C LEU A 26 -26.38 -4.14 20.25
N LEU A 27 -25.31 -3.67 20.92
CA LEU A 27 -24.83 -4.21 22.18
C LEU A 27 -24.90 -3.15 23.28
N SER A 28 -25.22 -3.58 24.49
CA SER A 28 -25.03 -2.76 25.69
C SER A 28 -23.55 -2.69 26.09
N GLU A 29 -23.16 -1.65 26.82
CA GLU A 29 -21.80 -1.47 27.34
C GLU A 29 -21.34 -2.68 28.16
N LYS A 30 -22.23 -3.23 29.00
CA LYS A 30 -21.97 -4.44 29.79
C LYS A 30 -21.63 -5.65 28.92
N GLN A 31 -22.37 -5.85 27.83
CA GLN A 31 -22.10 -6.96 26.90
C GLN A 31 -20.79 -6.77 26.14
N ASN A 32 -20.44 -5.54 25.74
CA ASN A 32 -19.16 -5.27 25.08
C ASN A 32 -17.97 -5.53 26.02
N ILE A 33 -18.08 -5.11 27.28
CA ILE A 33 -17.08 -5.39 28.32
C ILE A 33 -16.95 -6.91 28.57
N GLU A 34 -18.07 -7.63 28.65
CA GLU A 34 -18.06 -9.08 28.84
C GLU A 34 -17.36 -9.81 27.70
N ILE A 35 -17.60 -9.41 26.45
CA ILE A 35 -16.92 -9.98 25.27
C ILE A 35 -15.42 -9.69 25.32
N LYS A 36 -15.01 -8.47 25.69
CA LYS A 36 -13.59 -8.12 25.85
C LYS A 36 -12.90 -8.96 26.93
N ASN A 37 -13.60 -9.25 28.03
CA ASN A 37 -13.11 -10.10 29.11
C ASN A 37 -13.04 -11.58 28.70
N GLN A 38 -14.01 -12.06 27.92
CA GLN A 38 -14.07 -13.46 27.46
C GLN A 38 -13.01 -13.76 26.39
N PHE A 39 -12.66 -12.78 25.56
CA PHE A 39 -11.70 -12.92 24.47
C PHE A 39 -10.50 -11.98 24.62
N PRO A 40 -9.63 -12.13 25.64
CA PRO A 40 -8.56 -11.19 25.92
C PRO A 40 -7.50 -11.14 24.81
N LEU A 41 -6.92 -9.95 24.59
CA LEU A 41 -5.77 -9.76 23.71
C LEU A 41 -4.50 -9.79 24.55
N ASP A 42 -3.71 -10.85 24.38
CA ASP A 42 -2.47 -11.09 25.13
C ASP A 42 -1.25 -10.79 24.26
N PHE A 43 -1.27 -9.65 23.57
CA PHE A 43 -0.18 -9.19 22.70
C PHE A 43 -0.03 -7.67 22.75
N TYR A 44 1.18 -7.19 22.47
CA TYR A 44 1.47 -5.75 22.43
C TYR A 44 1.11 -5.17 21.06
N GLN A 45 0.08 -4.33 21.04
CA GLN A 45 -0.30 -3.52 19.87
C GLN A 45 -0.39 -2.04 20.27
N PRO A 46 0.60 -1.22 19.89
CA PRO A 46 0.60 0.21 20.17
C PRO A 46 -0.42 0.96 19.29
N ASN A 47 -0.75 2.19 19.69
CA ASN A 47 -1.54 3.08 18.84
C ASN A 47 -0.80 3.38 17.51
N PRO A 48 -1.51 3.84 16.45
CA PRO A 48 -0.91 4.03 15.13
C PRO A 48 0.31 4.97 15.11
N PHE A 49 0.30 6.04 15.92
CA PHE A 49 1.41 6.98 16.01
C PHE A 49 2.68 6.33 16.59
N ILE A 50 2.55 5.61 17.71
CA ILE A 50 3.66 4.88 18.33
C ILE A 50 4.13 3.75 17.40
N ARG A 51 3.21 3.08 16.70
CA ARG A 51 3.56 2.07 15.69
C ARG A 51 4.48 2.63 14.61
N ILE A 52 4.17 3.81 14.07
CA ILE A 52 4.99 4.48 13.06
C ILE A 52 6.34 4.88 13.66
N ALA A 53 6.36 5.47 14.85
CA ALA A 53 7.61 5.85 15.52
C ALA A 53 8.52 4.64 15.76
N LEU A 54 7.99 3.55 16.31
CA LEU A 54 8.72 2.30 16.57
C LEU A 54 9.26 1.68 15.29
N PHE A 55 8.47 1.69 14.20
CA PHE A 55 8.92 1.24 12.88
C PHE A 55 10.14 2.06 12.41
N LEU A 56 10.03 3.40 12.42
CA LEU A 56 11.10 4.29 11.97
C LEU A 56 12.37 4.16 12.81
N PHE A 57 12.24 4.11 14.15
CA PHE A 57 13.39 3.91 15.03
C PHE A 57 14.06 2.55 14.82
N THR A 58 13.28 1.50 14.57
CA THR A 58 13.83 0.16 14.28
C THR A 58 14.56 0.16 12.93
N CYS A 59 13.99 0.78 11.89
CA CYS A 59 14.68 0.95 10.61
C CYS A 59 15.99 1.72 10.78
N LEU A 60 16.00 2.82 11.53
CA LEU A 60 17.20 3.61 11.80
C LEU A 60 18.25 2.78 12.55
N ALA A 61 17.85 2.00 13.56
CA ALA A 61 18.75 1.09 14.27
C ALA A 61 19.34 0.01 13.35
N CYS A 62 18.54 -0.56 12.45
CA CYS A 62 19.01 -1.51 11.44
C CYS A 62 20.04 -0.88 10.49
N ILE A 63 19.73 0.29 9.92
CA ILE A 63 20.62 1.01 9.00
C ILE A 63 21.93 1.38 9.70
N PHE A 64 21.84 1.91 10.92
CA PHE A 64 23.02 2.25 11.73
C PHE A 64 23.88 1.03 12.00
N SER A 65 23.27 -0.10 12.37
CA SER A 65 23.98 -1.36 12.66
C SER A 65 24.74 -1.88 11.44
N VAL A 66 24.10 -1.91 10.26
CA VAL A 66 24.74 -2.34 9.01
C VAL A 66 25.86 -1.39 8.60
N SER A 67 25.63 -0.08 8.72
CA SER A 67 26.62 0.95 8.37
C SER A 67 27.85 0.91 9.28
N LEU A 68 27.64 0.69 10.58
CA LEU A 68 28.72 0.54 11.55
C LEU A 68 29.57 -0.70 11.25
N LEU A 69 28.93 -1.84 10.94
CA LEU A 69 29.65 -3.06 10.55
C LEU A 69 30.44 -2.86 9.25
N TYR A 70 29.86 -2.18 8.26
CA TYR A 70 30.57 -1.83 7.04
C TYR A 70 31.83 -0.98 7.32
N LEU A 71 31.72 0.02 8.20
CA LEU A 71 32.84 0.89 8.58
C LEU A 71 33.94 0.12 9.34
N ILE A 72 33.57 -0.74 10.29
CA ILE A 72 34.52 -1.54 11.07
C ILE A 72 35.34 -2.47 10.16
N PHE A 73 34.71 -3.05 9.13
CA PHE A 73 35.35 -3.99 8.22
C PHE A 73 35.76 -3.37 6.88
N GLU A 74 35.89 -2.04 6.80
CA GLU A 74 36.10 -1.31 5.54
C GLU A 74 37.28 -1.87 4.72
N SER A 75 38.39 -2.23 5.36
CA SER A 75 39.56 -2.82 4.70
C SER A 75 39.22 -4.14 3.98
N THR A 76 38.50 -5.04 4.64
CA THR A 76 38.04 -6.31 4.05
C THR A 76 37.06 -6.07 2.91
N PHE A 77 36.17 -5.09 3.04
CA PHE A 77 35.23 -4.69 1.98
C PHE A 77 35.95 -4.15 0.73
N ARG A 78 37.07 -3.44 0.90
CA ARG A 78 37.87 -2.93 -0.23
C ARG A 78 38.53 -4.05 -1.03
N GLU A 79 38.96 -5.13 -0.36
CA GLU A 79 39.60 -6.27 -1.03
C GLU A 79 38.61 -7.11 -1.85
N SER A 80 37.40 -7.35 -1.33
CA SER A 80 36.41 -8.22 -1.98
C SER A 80 34.96 -7.72 -1.82
N PRO A 81 34.59 -6.59 -2.44
CA PRO A 81 33.37 -5.85 -2.11
C PRO A 81 32.09 -6.69 -2.22
N LYS A 82 31.95 -7.51 -3.27
CA LYS A 82 30.77 -8.36 -3.47
C LYS A 82 30.68 -9.50 -2.46
N ALA A 83 31.80 -10.15 -2.15
CA ALA A 83 31.84 -11.26 -1.20
C ALA A 83 31.56 -10.77 0.23
N SER A 84 32.24 -9.70 0.66
CA SER A 84 32.03 -9.07 1.97
C SER A 84 30.60 -8.59 2.14
N LEU A 85 30.00 -7.98 1.12
CA LEU A 85 28.60 -7.51 1.16
C LEU A 85 27.62 -8.68 1.23
N THR A 86 27.87 -9.77 0.50
CA THR A 86 27.04 -10.98 0.59
C THR A 86 27.09 -11.57 2.00
N ILE A 87 28.28 -11.70 2.59
CA ILE A 87 28.46 -12.26 3.94
C ILE A 87 27.77 -11.37 4.98
N LEU A 88 27.98 -10.05 4.92
CA LEU A 88 27.33 -9.10 5.83
C LEU A 88 25.80 -9.17 5.71
N ALA A 89 25.28 -9.18 4.49
CA ALA A 89 23.85 -9.24 4.25
C ALA A 89 23.23 -10.57 4.75
N LEU A 90 23.90 -11.71 4.56
CA LEU A 90 23.44 -12.99 5.11
C LEU A 90 23.46 -12.98 6.65
N ALA A 91 24.57 -12.53 7.26
CA ALA A 91 24.69 -12.48 8.71
C ALA A 91 23.63 -11.57 9.33
N PHE A 92 23.43 -10.39 8.76
CA PHE A 92 22.43 -9.44 9.22
C PHE A 92 20.98 -9.94 9.00
N GLY A 93 20.71 -10.60 7.87
CA GLY A 93 19.42 -11.21 7.58
C GLY A 93 19.07 -12.31 8.58
N VAL A 94 20.01 -13.21 8.88
CA VAL A 94 19.83 -14.27 9.89
C VAL A 94 19.61 -13.69 11.28
N PHE A 95 20.43 -12.71 11.68
CA PHE A 95 20.29 -12.02 12.95
C PHE A 95 18.93 -11.32 13.08
N SER A 96 18.48 -10.63 12.03
CA SER A 96 17.22 -9.90 12.01
C SER A 96 16.01 -10.84 12.12
N VAL A 97 16.02 -11.99 11.44
CA VAL A 97 14.96 -13.01 11.60
C VAL A 97 14.97 -13.58 12.99
N PHE A 98 16.15 -13.90 13.52
CA PHE A 98 16.26 -14.43 14.87
C PHE A 98 15.69 -13.45 15.90
N LEU A 99 16.06 -12.17 15.80
CA LEU A 99 15.56 -11.11 16.67
C LEU A 99 14.05 -10.91 16.53
N LEU A 100 13.53 -10.92 15.30
CA LEU A 100 12.10 -10.86 15.02
C LEU A 100 11.34 -11.99 15.71
N GLU A 101 11.77 -13.23 15.51
CA GLU A 101 11.17 -14.42 16.13
C GLU A 101 11.27 -14.41 17.66
N PHE A 102 12.42 -13.98 18.18
CA PHE A 102 12.64 -13.86 19.61
C PHE A 102 11.69 -12.84 20.23
N LEU A 103 11.52 -11.67 19.61
CA LEU A 103 10.62 -10.62 20.11
C LEU A 103 9.16 -11.01 19.99
N ILE A 104 8.74 -11.67 18.90
CA ILE A 104 7.38 -12.20 18.76
C ILE A 104 7.06 -13.17 19.90
N LYS A 105 8.00 -14.05 20.26
CA LYS A 105 7.77 -15.04 21.33
C LYS A 105 7.84 -14.46 22.74
N THR A 106 8.82 -13.59 23.02
CA THR A 106 9.09 -13.11 24.38
C THR A 106 8.30 -11.86 24.76
N LYS A 107 8.11 -10.94 23.81
CA LYS A 107 7.38 -9.68 24.00
C LYS A 107 5.97 -9.70 23.44
N LYS A 108 5.55 -10.82 22.83
CA LYS A 108 4.23 -11.01 22.21
C LYS A 108 3.86 -9.83 21.30
N ILE A 109 4.82 -9.36 20.49
CA ILE A 109 4.57 -8.25 19.56
C ILE A 109 3.71 -8.74 18.39
N TYR A 110 2.72 -7.93 18.03
CA TYR A 110 1.85 -8.18 16.87
C TYR A 110 1.58 -6.86 16.15
N GLN A 111 2.07 -6.74 14.92
CA GLN A 111 1.90 -5.56 14.07
C GLN A 111 2.26 -4.26 14.80
N SER A 112 3.32 -4.29 15.60
CA SER A 112 3.74 -3.17 16.46
C SER A 112 4.63 -2.18 15.74
N GLY A 113 5.05 -2.50 14.51
CA GLY A 113 5.97 -1.69 13.71
C GLY A 113 7.41 -2.19 13.82
N ILE A 114 7.81 -2.68 15.00
CA ILE A 114 9.13 -3.31 15.20
C ILE A 114 9.23 -4.59 14.37
N ASP A 115 8.18 -5.41 14.40
CA ASP A 115 8.12 -6.67 13.65
C ASP A 115 8.15 -6.44 12.14
N ASN A 116 7.37 -5.47 11.65
CA ASN A 116 7.40 -5.03 10.25
C ASN A 116 8.80 -4.57 9.82
N ALA A 117 9.45 -3.72 10.61
CA ALA A 117 10.77 -3.19 10.29
C ALA A 117 11.82 -4.31 10.20
N LEU A 118 11.86 -5.22 11.18
CA LEU A 118 12.79 -6.37 11.18
C LEU A 118 12.51 -7.33 10.03
N LEU A 119 11.24 -7.55 9.66
CA LEU A 119 10.86 -8.35 8.51
C LEU A 119 11.36 -7.72 7.20
N TYR A 120 11.22 -6.41 7.02
CA TYR A 120 11.67 -5.73 5.80
C TYR A 120 13.19 -5.67 5.73
N SER A 121 13.86 -5.41 6.85
CA SER A 121 15.32 -5.50 6.97
C SER A 121 15.84 -6.90 6.60
N THR A 122 15.18 -7.94 7.10
CA THR A 122 15.47 -9.34 6.75
C THR A 122 15.36 -9.58 5.24
N LEU A 123 14.21 -9.24 4.66
CA LEU A 123 13.94 -9.51 3.24
C LEU A 123 14.93 -8.76 2.35
N THR A 124 15.21 -7.49 2.68
CA THR A 124 16.18 -6.67 1.94
C THR A 124 17.58 -7.26 2.04
N ALA A 125 18.00 -7.74 3.21
CA ALA A 125 19.31 -8.35 3.40
C ALA A 125 19.46 -9.65 2.59
N PHE A 126 18.46 -10.54 2.63
CA PHE A 126 18.51 -11.77 1.84
C PHE A 126 18.41 -11.50 0.33
N VAL A 127 17.56 -10.58 -0.11
CA VAL A 127 17.49 -10.19 -1.53
C VAL A 127 18.82 -9.62 -1.99
N THR A 128 19.46 -8.77 -1.19
CA THR A 128 20.78 -8.23 -1.49
C THR A 128 21.81 -9.35 -1.65
N ALA A 129 21.86 -10.30 -0.71
CA ALA A 129 22.79 -11.43 -0.76
C ALA A 129 22.57 -12.35 -1.97
N ILE A 130 21.31 -12.59 -2.35
CA ILE A 130 21.00 -13.39 -3.54
C ILE A 130 21.38 -12.62 -4.80
N TYR A 131 21.01 -11.33 -4.88
CA TYR A 131 21.25 -10.50 -6.05
C TYR A 131 22.75 -10.35 -6.35
N THR A 132 23.60 -10.13 -5.35
CA THR A 132 25.06 -10.00 -5.57
C THR A 132 25.72 -11.26 -6.12
N GLN A 133 25.13 -12.44 -5.88
CA GLN A 133 25.59 -13.71 -6.44
C GLN A 133 25.02 -13.96 -7.85
N LEU A 134 23.82 -13.46 -8.15
CA LEU A 134 23.18 -13.62 -9.45
C LEU A 134 23.63 -12.58 -10.49
N GLU A 135 24.01 -11.38 -10.06
CA GLU A 135 24.41 -10.28 -10.94
C GLU A 135 25.51 -10.67 -11.95
N PRO A 136 26.59 -11.38 -11.59
CA PRO A 136 27.63 -11.78 -12.54
C PRO A 136 27.16 -12.78 -13.61
N LEU A 137 26.03 -13.45 -13.40
CA LEU A 137 25.50 -14.46 -14.33
C LEU A 137 24.68 -13.83 -15.48
N HIS A 138 24.40 -12.52 -15.44
CA HIS A 138 23.63 -11.80 -16.45
C HIS A 138 22.31 -12.48 -16.83
N LEU A 139 21.61 -13.05 -15.84
CA LEU A 139 20.33 -13.72 -16.03
C LEU A 139 19.23 -12.73 -16.43
N PRO A 140 18.23 -13.15 -17.23
CA PRO A 140 17.08 -12.31 -17.52
C PRO A 140 16.29 -11.99 -16.24
N ALA A 141 15.66 -10.82 -16.19
CA ALA A 141 15.04 -10.31 -14.97
C ALA A 141 13.92 -11.21 -14.45
N TRP A 142 13.10 -11.79 -15.33
CA TRP A 142 12.05 -12.74 -14.95
C TRP A 142 12.60 -13.95 -14.18
N LEU A 143 13.80 -14.43 -14.52
CA LEU A 143 14.43 -15.55 -13.83
C LEU A 143 14.93 -15.13 -12.46
N VAL A 144 15.56 -13.96 -12.35
CA VAL A 144 15.99 -13.39 -11.06
C VAL A 144 14.79 -13.21 -10.12
N PHE A 145 13.69 -12.62 -10.62
CA PHE A 145 12.46 -12.45 -9.84
C PHE A 145 11.84 -13.79 -9.42
N THR A 146 11.91 -14.80 -10.29
CA THR A 146 11.43 -16.16 -9.96
C THR A 146 12.28 -16.79 -8.85
N LEU A 147 13.60 -16.57 -8.86
CA LEU A 147 14.51 -17.11 -7.84
C LEU A 147 14.33 -16.46 -6.46
N ILE A 148 14.00 -15.16 -6.40
CA ILE A 148 13.72 -14.47 -5.12
C ILE A 148 12.30 -14.68 -4.61
N MET A 149 11.34 -15.03 -5.47
CA MET A 149 9.92 -15.18 -5.13
C MET A 149 9.67 -16.12 -3.93
N PRO A 150 10.31 -17.30 -3.80
CA PRO A 150 10.10 -18.21 -2.68
C PRO A 150 10.35 -17.57 -1.32
N LEU A 151 11.31 -16.63 -1.23
CA LEU A 151 11.61 -15.89 0.00
C LEU A 151 10.40 -15.07 0.47
N PHE A 152 9.79 -14.32 -0.46
CA PHE A 152 8.61 -13.51 -0.17
C PHE A 152 7.39 -14.38 0.13
N ILE A 153 7.17 -15.46 -0.63
CA ILE A 153 6.08 -16.41 -0.35
C ILE A 153 6.24 -17.00 1.06
N ARG A 154 7.47 -17.38 1.45
CA ARG A 154 7.74 -17.94 2.78
C ARG A 154 7.47 -16.93 3.90
N ALA A 155 7.83 -15.66 3.69
CA ALA A 155 7.52 -14.57 4.60
C ALA A 155 6.01 -14.30 4.67
N TYR A 156 5.32 -14.27 3.54
CA TYR A 156 3.87 -14.08 3.47
C TYR A 156 3.10 -15.17 4.22
N ILE A 157 3.41 -16.45 3.96
CA ILE A 157 2.77 -17.57 4.65
C ILE A 157 2.96 -17.47 6.17
N ARG A 158 4.13 -16.97 6.60
CA ARG A 158 4.48 -16.90 8.01
C ARG A 158 3.85 -15.72 8.72
N TYR A 159 3.97 -14.51 8.17
CA TYR A 159 3.64 -13.27 8.86
C TYR A 159 2.34 -12.62 8.38
N ALA A 160 1.80 -13.02 7.21
CA ALA A 160 0.64 -12.37 6.59
C ALA A 160 0.77 -10.84 6.55
N ASP A 161 1.95 -10.35 6.17
CA ASP A 161 2.21 -8.93 6.07
C ASP A 161 1.66 -8.37 4.74
N VAL A 162 1.00 -7.21 4.83
CA VAL A 162 0.35 -6.54 3.70
C VAL A 162 1.36 -6.04 2.66
N PHE A 163 2.47 -5.46 3.10
CA PHE A 163 3.50 -4.96 2.19
C PHE A 163 4.16 -6.12 1.44
N VAL A 164 4.46 -7.22 2.14
CA VAL A 164 4.97 -8.44 1.51
C VAL A 164 3.98 -9.00 0.48
N ALA A 165 2.67 -8.96 0.75
CA ALA A 165 1.64 -9.35 -0.21
C ALA A 165 1.66 -8.48 -1.47
N CYS A 166 1.79 -7.15 -1.32
CA CYS A 166 1.97 -6.23 -2.45
C CYS A 166 3.22 -6.59 -3.27
N VAL A 167 4.36 -6.83 -2.61
CA VAL A 167 5.61 -7.17 -3.29
C VAL A 167 5.47 -8.47 -4.08
N ILE A 168 4.83 -9.51 -3.53
CA ILE A 168 4.54 -10.76 -4.27
C ILE A 168 3.70 -10.48 -5.51
N TYR A 169 2.67 -9.65 -5.39
CA TYR A 169 1.85 -9.28 -6.54
C TYR A 169 2.68 -8.58 -7.62
N PHE A 170 3.46 -7.57 -7.24
CA PHE A 170 4.32 -6.83 -8.17
C PHE A 170 5.39 -7.73 -8.81
N LEU A 171 6.06 -8.58 -8.05
CA LEU A 171 7.02 -9.55 -8.59
C LEU A 171 6.35 -10.49 -9.59
N THR A 172 5.12 -10.92 -9.33
CA THR A 172 4.38 -11.80 -10.26
C THR A 172 4.07 -11.08 -11.56
N ILE A 173 3.63 -9.81 -11.48
CA ILE A 173 3.42 -8.97 -12.67
C ILE A 173 4.73 -8.75 -13.42
N MET A 174 5.83 -8.45 -12.73
CA MET A 174 7.13 -8.22 -13.36
C MET A 174 7.65 -9.48 -14.08
N ILE A 175 7.50 -10.66 -13.47
CA ILE A 175 7.82 -11.94 -14.11
C ILE A 175 6.99 -12.11 -15.39
N LEU A 176 5.67 -11.91 -15.31
CA LEU A 176 4.78 -12.08 -16.47
C LEU A 176 5.10 -11.11 -17.60
N VAL A 177 5.34 -9.84 -17.28
CA VAL A 177 5.69 -8.80 -18.25
C VAL A 177 7.02 -9.14 -18.90
N ASP A 178 8.10 -9.26 -18.13
CA ASP A 178 9.46 -9.48 -18.67
C ASP A 178 9.56 -10.78 -19.47
N PHE A 179 8.92 -11.87 -19.00
CA PHE A 179 8.82 -13.11 -19.76
C PHE A 179 8.07 -12.92 -21.08
N SER A 180 6.93 -12.21 -21.07
CA SER A 180 6.16 -11.93 -22.29
C SER A 180 6.95 -11.07 -23.29
N LEU A 181 7.76 -10.12 -22.80
CA LEU A 181 8.58 -9.25 -23.64
C LEU A 181 9.72 -10.00 -24.36
N THR A 182 10.09 -11.19 -23.89
CA THR A 182 11.06 -12.07 -24.55
C THR A 182 10.56 -12.53 -25.93
N PHE A 183 9.24 -12.59 -26.13
CA PHE A 183 8.62 -13.02 -27.38
C PHE A 183 7.95 -11.85 -28.10
N SER A 184 8.16 -11.72 -29.42
CA SER A 184 7.53 -10.67 -30.23
C SER A 184 6.00 -10.67 -30.12
N ILE A 185 5.39 -11.86 -30.17
CA ILE A 185 3.94 -12.01 -30.00
C ILE A 185 3.47 -11.68 -28.59
N GLY A 186 4.32 -11.92 -27.57
CA GLY A 186 4.04 -11.60 -26.18
C GLY A 186 3.94 -10.09 -25.95
N LYS A 187 4.71 -9.27 -26.67
CA LYS A 187 4.57 -7.79 -26.64
C LYS A 187 3.19 -7.32 -27.10
N THR A 188 2.68 -7.93 -28.17
CA THR A 188 1.37 -7.57 -28.75
C THR A 188 0.22 -8.06 -27.87
N LEU A 189 0.36 -9.26 -27.30
CA LEU A 189 -0.67 -9.87 -26.45
C LEU A 189 -0.59 -9.47 -24.98
N LEU A 190 0.41 -8.69 -24.57
CA LEU A 190 0.64 -8.30 -23.18
C LEU A 190 -0.61 -7.74 -22.47
N PRO A 191 -1.41 -6.83 -23.08
CA PRO A 191 -2.66 -6.35 -22.50
C PRO A 191 -3.62 -7.49 -22.12
N PHE A 192 -3.77 -8.48 -23.01
CA PHE A 192 -4.69 -9.61 -22.81
C PHE A 192 -4.14 -10.64 -21.81
N ILE A 193 -2.83 -10.86 -21.81
CA ILE A 193 -2.16 -11.72 -20.81
C ILE A 193 -2.38 -11.13 -19.41
N MET A 194 -2.15 -9.82 -19.26
CA MET A 194 -2.34 -9.10 -18.01
C MET A 194 -3.79 -9.07 -17.55
N LEU A 195 -4.73 -8.86 -18.49
CA LEU A 195 -6.17 -8.92 -18.22
C LEU A 195 -6.58 -10.29 -17.70
N LEU A 196 -6.23 -11.34 -18.45
CA LEU A 196 -6.58 -12.72 -18.12
C LEU A 196 -6.01 -13.12 -16.76
N PHE A 197 -4.72 -12.86 -16.53
CA PHE A 197 -4.08 -13.12 -15.24
C PHE A 197 -4.84 -12.41 -14.11
N SER A 198 -5.14 -11.12 -14.27
CA SER A 198 -5.79 -10.33 -13.22
C SER A 198 -7.22 -10.82 -12.91
N ILE A 199 -7.99 -11.23 -13.93
CA ILE A 199 -9.33 -11.82 -13.76
C ILE A 199 -9.24 -13.16 -13.01
N VAL A 200 -8.32 -14.04 -13.41
CA VAL A 200 -8.12 -15.36 -12.78
C VAL A 200 -7.67 -15.19 -11.33
N SER A 201 -6.72 -14.29 -11.07
CA SER A 201 -6.27 -13.97 -9.71
C SER A 201 -7.40 -13.41 -8.85
N TYR A 202 -8.22 -12.49 -9.38
CA TYR A 202 -9.40 -11.97 -8.66
C TYR A 202 -10.37 -13.09 -8.28
N TRP A 203 -10.68 -14.00 -9.22
CA TRP A 203 -11.56 -15.13 -8.96
C TRP A 203 -11.00 -16.04 -7.86
N PHE A 204 -9.70 -16.32 -7.89
CA PHE A 204 -9.03 -17.14 -6.87
C PHE A 204 -9.06 -16.48 -5.49
N VAL A 205 -8.73 -15.18 -5.41
CA VAL A 205 -8.82 -14.38 -4.17
C VAL A 205 -10.23 -14.43 -3.60
N ARG A 206 -11.25 -14.24 -4.43
CA ARG A 206 -12.66 -14.32 -4.02
C ARG A 206 -13.00 -15.70 -3.43
N LYS A 207 -12.51 -16.78 -4.04
CA LYS A 207 -12.73 -18.15 -3.55
C LYS A 207 -12.03 -18.40 -2.21
N LEU A 208 -10.81 -17.88 -2.03
CA LEU A 208 -10.06 -18.00 -0.78
C LEU A 208 -10.72 -17.22 0.37
N LYS A 209 -11.21 -16.00 0.11
CA LYS A 209 -11.91 -15.18 1.12
C LYS A 209 -13.18 -15.82 1.69
N GLN A 210 -13.76 -16.81 1.02
CA GLN A 210 -14.95 -17.51 1.50
C GLN A 210 -14.65 -18.56 2.57
N ARG A 211 -13.38 -18.92 2.78
CA ARG A 211 -12.98 -19.97 3.71
C ARG A 211 -12.56 -19.38 5.06
N ALA A 212 -13.12 -19.89 6.15
CA ALA A 212 -12.86 -19.38 7.50
C ALA A 212 -11.41 -19.61 7.98
N ASP A 213 -10.72 -20.64 7.47
CA ASP A 213 -9.32 -20.95 7.75
C ASP A 213 -8.34 -19.87 7.25
N TYR A 214 -8.80 -18.97 6.38
CA TYR A 214 -8.02 -17.87 5.79
C TYR A 214 -8.16 -16.53 6.54
N LEU A 215 -8.83 -16.50 7.68
CA LEU A 215 -8.97 -15.28 8.50
C LEU A 215 -7.60 -14.64 8.83
N TYR A 216 -6.57 -15.46 9.03
CA TYR A 216 -5.17 -15.02 9.20
C TYR A 216 -4.65 -14.12 8.06
N TYR A 217 -5.14 -14.31 6.84
CA TYR A 217 -4.68 -13.63 5.63
C TYR A 217 -5.72 -12.61 5.10
N GLU A 218 -6.78 -12.32 5.85
CA GLU A 218 -7.93 -11.56 5.35
C GLU A 218 -7.52 -10.18 4.78
N THR A 219 -6.74 -9.41 5.54
CA THR A 219 -6.24 -8.09 5.12
C THR A 219 -5.39 -8.17 3.86
N CYS A 220 -4.53 -9.19 3.74
CA CYS A 220 -3.73 -9.39 2.54
C CYS A 220 -4.60 -9.73 1.33
N LEU A 221 -5.63 -10.57 1.50
CA LEU A 221 -6.56 -10.94 0.44
C LEU A 221 -7.36 -9.73 -0.04
N ASP A 222 -7.72 -8.79 0.84
CA ASP A 222 -8.36 -7.53 0.44
C ASP A 222 -7.46 -6.63 -0.40
N ILE A 223 -6.17 -6.58 -0.08
CA ILE A 223 -5.20 -5.85 -0.87
C ILE A 223 -4.97 -6.55 -2.22
N PHE A 224 -4.84 -7.87 -2.27
CA PHE A 224 -4.77 -8.61 -3.52
C PHE A 224 -6.02 -8.40 -4.39
N LYS A 225 -7.21 -8.40 -3.80
CA LYS A 225 -8.46 -8.07 -4.50
C LYS A 225 -8.39 -6.68 -5.11
N THR A 226 -7.88 -5.71 -4.37
CA THR A 226 -7.74 -4.32 -4.83
C THR A 226 -6.74 -4.22 -6.00
N LEU A 227 -5.57 -4.83 -5.85
CA LEU A 227 -4.52 -4.83 -6.87
C LEU A 227 -4.96 -5.55 -8.15
N THR A 228 -5.63 -6.69 -8.04
CA THR A 228 -6.14 -7.44 -9.21
C THR A 228 -7.19 -6.65 -9.98
N LEU A 229 -8.12 -5.97 -9.31
CA LEU A 229 -9.11 -5.10 -9.96
C LEU A 229 -8.44 -3.87 -10.62
N ALA A 230 -7.46 -3.25 -9.97
CA ALA A 230 -6.69 -2.17 -10.56
C ALA A 230 -5.97 -2.63 -11.85
N SER A 231 -5.31 -3.79 -11.81
CA SER A 231 -4.61 -4.36 -12.97
C SER A 231 -5.55 -4.76 -14.11
N VAL A 232 -6.78 -5.25 -13.82
CA VAL A 232 -7.80 -5.49 -14.85
C VAL A 232 -8.04 -4.20 -15.64
N TYR A 233 -8.28 -3.08 -14.97
CA TYR A 233 -8.51 -1.81 -15.65
C TYR A 233 -7.27 -1.31 -16.41
N LEU A 234 -6.10 -1.27 -15.75
CA LEU A 234 -4.87 -0.78 -16.37
C LEU A 234 -4.45 -1.60 -17.59
N SER A 235 -4.70 -2.91 -17.57
CA SER A 235 -4.34 -3.81 -18.68
C SER A 235 -5.03 -3.50 -20.00
N VAL A 236 -6.19 -2.83 -19.97
CA VAL A 236 -6.99 -2.52 -21.18
C VAL A 236 -7.36 -1.04 -21.29
N ASN A 237 -6.84 -0.18 -20.41
CA ASN A 237 -6.97 1.26 -20.56
C ASN A 237 -6.22 1.71 -21.82
N TYR A 238 -6.87 2.52 -22.66
CA TYR A 238 -6.33 2.92 -23.96
C TYR A 238 -5.00 3.69 -23.85
N PHE A 239 -4.88 4.63 -22.90
CA PHE A 239 -3.64 5.37 -22.66
C PHE A 239 -2.51 4.42 -22.25
N ILE A 240 -2.76 3.55 -21.26
CA ILE A 240 -1.74 2.61 -20.77
C ILE A 240 -1.26 1.68 -21.88
N VAL A 241 -2.17 1.13 -22.67
CA VAL A 241 -1.81 0.19 -23.74
C VAL A 241 -1.08 0.91 -24.86
N ARG A 242 -1.53 2.10 -25.28
CA ARG A 242 -0.90 2.85 -26.39
C ARG A 242 0.50 3.35 -26.01
N GLU A 243 0.62 4.05 -24.90
CA GLU A 243 1.90 4.60 -24.46
C GLU A 243 2.85 3.47 -24.00
N GLY A 244 2.33 2.45 -23.31
CA GLY A 244 3.11 1.29 -22.91
C GLY A 244 3.68 0.52 -24.11
N ASN A 245 2.88 0.32 -25.18
CA ASN A 245 3.35 -0.33 -26.39
C ASN A 245 4.45 0.48 -27.09
N ALA A 246 4.31 1.81 -27.16
CA ALA A 246 5.32 2.70 -27.72
C ALA A 246 6.63 2.65 -26.91
N MET A 247 6.54 2.67 -25.58
CA MET A 247 7.70 2.54 -24.68
C MET A 247 8.41 1.19 -24.84
N ILE A 248 7.66 0.08 -24.86
CA ILE A 248 8.21 -1.28 -25.04
C ILE A 248 8.92 -1.43 -26.38
N ASN A 249 8.38 -0.82 -27.44
CA ASN A 249 8.95 -0.86 -28.78
C ASN A 249 9.98 0.26 -29.04
N LYS A 250 10.29 1.08 -28.02
CA LYS A 250 11.25 2.19 -28.08
C LYS A 250 10.99 3.12 -29.28
N VAL A 251 9.72 3.42 -29.54
CA VAL A 251 9.32 4.28 -30.66
C VAL A 251 9.68 5.73 -30.32
N ILE A 252 10.56 6.34 -31.13
CA ILE A 252 11.03 7.71 -30.96
C ILE A 252 10.23 8.63 -31.90
N THR A 253 8.92 8.74 -31.67
CA THR A 253 8.06 9.67 -32.40
C THR A 253 7.46 10.68 -31.43
N PRO A 254 7.15 11.91 -31.88
CA PRO A 254 6.55 12.93 -31.01
C PRO A 254 5.17 12.52 -30.48
N PHE A 255 4.49 11.60 -31.18
CA PHE A 255 3.25 10.99 -30.73
C PHE A 255 3.34 9.47 -30.87
N SER A 256 2.87 8.75 -29.85
CA SER A 256 2.80 7.29 -29.87
C SER A 256 1.90 6.80 -31.01
N PRO A 257 2.31 5.80 -31.80
CA PRO A 257 1.52 5.33 -32.94
C PRO A 257 0.19 4.74 -32.48
N GLN A 258 -0.78 4.70 -33.40
CA GLN A 258 -2.07 4.10 -33.11
C GLN A 258 -1.92 2.58 -32.97
N ILE A 259 -2.49 2.02 -31.90
CA ILE A 259 -2.50 0.58 -31.65
C ILE A 259 -3.64 -0.11 -32.43
N ALA A 260 -3.40 -1.36 -32.81
CA ALA A 260 -4.46 -2.24 -33.30
C ALA A 260 -5.57 -2.39 -32.25
N LEU A 261 -6.81 -2.62 -32.68
CA LEU A 261 -7.98 -2.76 -31.80
C LEU A 261 -8.25 -1.53 -30.90
N ALA A 262 -7.81 -0.33 -31.28
CA ALA A 262 -8.08 0.89 -30.49
C ALA A 262 -9.56 1.06 -30.05
N PRO A 263 -10.59 0.79 -30.90
CA PRO A 263 -11.99 0.85 -30.46
C PRO A 263 -12.30 -0.06 -29.26
N LEU A 264 -11.66 -1.23 -29.17
CA LEU A 264 -11.81 -2.16 -28.05
C LEU A 264 -11.29 -1.56 -26.74
N TYR A 265 -10.11 -0.95 -26.78
CA TYR A 265 -9.51 -0.33 -25.60
C TYR A 265 -10.28 0.91 -25.15
N TYR A 266 -10.80 1.72 -26.08
CA TYR A 266 -11.72 2.80 -25.74
C TYR A 266 -13.00 2.28 -25.07
N PHE A 267 -13.59 1.22 -25.62
CA PHE A 267 -14.76 0.58 -25.05
C PHE A 267 -14.51 0.12 -23.60
N PHE A 268 -13.40 -0.57 -23.34
CA PHE A 268 -13.07 -1.01 -21.97
C PHE A 268 -12.68 0.12 -21.03
N THR A 269 -12.04 1.18 -21.55
CA THR A 269 -11.73 2.39 -20.77
C THR A 269 -13.00 3.01 -20.20
N ILE A 270 -14.12 2.97 -20.92
CA ILE A 270 -15.41 3.50 -20.45
C ILE A 270 -16.19 2.45 -19.65
N LEU A 271 -16.23 1.20 -20.14
CA LEU A 271 -17.07 0.15 -19.57
C LEU A 271 -16.64 -0.27 -18.16
N ILE A 272 -15.34 -0.45 -17.92
CA ILE A 272 -14.85 -1.01 -16.65
C ILE A 272 -15.17 -0.13 -15.45
N PRO A 273 -14.92 1.20 -15.47
CA PRO A 273 -15.33 2.08 -14.37
C PRO A 273 -16.83 2.00 -14.07
N ILE A 274 -17.67 2.03 -15.11
CA ILE A 274 -19.13 1.92 -14.97
C ILE A 274 -19.50 0.59 -14.32
N ALA A 275 -18.93 -0.52 -14.82
CA ALA A 275 -19.16 -1.85 -14.27
C ALA A 275 -18.75 -1.92 -12.79
N TYR A 276 -17.60 -1.35 -12.41
CA TYR A 276 -17.12 -1.33 -11.03
C TYR A 276 -18.03 -0.51 -10.12
N ILE A 277 -18.50 0.66 -10.54
CA ILE A 277 -19.46 1.47 -9.79
C ILE A 277 -20.77 0.70 -9.60
N VAL A 278 -21.32 0.13 -10.68
CA VAL A 278 -22.57 -0.65 -10.63
C VAL A 278 -22.43 -1.87 -9.71
N PHE A 279 -21.33 -2.62 -9.80
CA PHE A 279 -21.08 -3.74 -8.90
C PHE A 279 -20.85 -3.31 -7.46
N GLY A 280 -20.15 -2.20 -7.22
CA GLY A 280 -19.93 -1.62 -5.90
C GLY A 280 -21.24 -1.24 -5.24
N LEU A 281 -22.14 -0.60 -5.97
CA LEU A 281 -23.49 -0.26 -5.50
C LEU A 281 -24.34 -1.52 -5.29
N LYS A 282 -24.42 -2.43 -6.26
CA LYS A 282 -25.28 -3.62 -6.17
C LYS A 282 -24.85 -4.58 -5.07
N LYS A 283 -23.54 -4.77 -4.87
CA LYS A 283 -22.98 -5.69 -3.86
C LYS A 283 -22.65 -5.01 -2.53
N ARG A 284 -22.85 -3.69 -2.42
CA ARG A 284 -22.44 -2.87 -1.25
C ARG A 284 -20.97 -3.08 -0.90
N ASP A 285 -20.14 -3.17 -1.93
CA ASP A 285 -18.71 -3.45 -1.82
C ASP A 285 -17.92 -2.16 -2.04
N ARG A 286 -17.36 -1.64 -0.94
CA ARG A 286 -16.60 -0.38 -0.93
C ARG A 286 -15.39 -0.43 -1.88
N THR A 287 -14.72 -1.58 -1.99
CA THR A 287 -13.54 -1.73 -2.87
C THR A 287 -13.92 -1.48 -4.32
N PHE A 288 -15.02 -2.07 -4.79
CA PHE A 288 -15.52 -1.85 -6.15
C PHE A 288 -15.96 -0.41 -6.40
N LEU A 289 -16.62 0.21 -5.42
CA LEU A 289 -17.08 1.59 -5.56
C LEU A 289 -15.90 2.57 -5.65
N VAL A 290 -14.94 2.47 -4.74
CA VAL A 290 -13.75 3.35 -4.71
C VAL A 290 -12.90 3.15 -5.96
N LEU A 291 -12.61 1.90 -6.36
CA LEU A 291 -11.88 1.64 -7.60
C LEU A 291 -12.67 2.08 -8.83
N GLY A 292 -13.99 1.92 -8.84
CA GLY A 292 -14.84 2.42 -9.93
C GLY A 292 -14.73 3.94 -10.11
N LEU A 293 -14.71 4.70 -9.02
CA LEU A 293 -14.52 6.16 -9.06
C LEU A 293 -13.09 6.54 -9.47
N LEU A 294 -12.07 5.88 -8.93
CA LEU A 294 -10.67 6.13 -9.30
C LEU A 294 -10.41 5.83 -10.79
N THR A 295 -10.89 4.69 -11.27
CA THR A 295 -10.77 4.31 -12.69
C THR A 295 -11.62 5.20 -13.59
N ALA A 296 -12.76 5.70 -13.14
CA ALA A 296 -13.54 6.70 -13.88
C ALA A 296 -12.73 8.00 -14.04
N GLY A 297 -12.10 8.48 -12.97
CA GLY A 297 -11.17 9.62 -13.02
C GLY A 297 -10.04 9.42 -14.02
N PHE A 298 -9.41 8.23 -14.01
CA PHE A 298 -8.36 7.90 -14.97
C PHE A 298 -8.86 7.76 -16.41
N SER A 299 -10.12 7.33 -16.61
CA SER A 299 -10.76 7.29 -17.93
C SER A 299 -11.04 8.69 -18.47
N PHE A 300 -11.47 9.62 -17.61
CA PHE A 300 -11.60 11.03 -17.99
C PHE A 300 -10.25 11.63 -18.36
N PHE A 301 -9.20 11.33 -17.58
CA PHE A 301 -7.83 11.71 -17.92
C PHE A 301 -7.43 11.17 -19.30
N THR A 302 -7.66 9.87 -19.55
CA THR A 302 -7.35 9.21 -20.83
C THR A 302 -8.07 9.87 -22.00
N TYR A 303 -9.38 10.12 -21.87
CA TYR A 303 -10.17 10.78 -22.91
C TYR A 303 -9.65 12.20 -23.19
N ARG A 304 -9.40 12.97 -22.12
CA ARG A 304 -8.90 14.34 -22.24
C ARG A 304 -7.50 14.40 -22.85
N TYR A 305 -6.63 13.44 -22.54
CA TYR A 305 -5.29 13.37 -23.09
C TYR A 305 -5.30 13.32 -24.64
N TYR A 306 -6.27 12.63 -25.24
CA TYR A 306 -6.35 12.48 -26.71
C TYR A 306 -7.38 13.40 -27.39
N PHE A 307 -8.42 13.86 -26.68
CA PHE A 307 -9.52 14.66 -27.26
C PHE A 307 -9.74 16.01 -26.55
N GLY A 308 -8.82 16.45 -25.70
CA GLY A 308 -8.94 17.68 -24.92
C GLY A 308 -8.88 18.93 -25.81
N ILE A 309 -10.04 19.56 -26.04
CA ILE A 309 -10.15 20.82 -26.81
C ILE A 309 -10.00 22.05 -25.90
N ILE A 310 -10.45 21.93 -24.65
CA ILE A 310 -10.48 23.03 -23.66
C ILE A 310 -9.19 23.02 -22.85
N PRO A 311 -8.62 24.18 -22.42
CA PRO A 311 -7.48 24.25 -21.49
C PRO A 311 -7.65 23.42 -20.21
N THR A 312 -6.52 22.95 -19.66
CA THR A 312 -6.47 22.05 -18.49
C THR A 312 -7.08 22.66 -17.25
N GLU A 313 -6.84 23.95 -17.06
CA GLU A 313 -7.27 24.73 -15.90
C GLU A 313 -8.81 24.81 -15.87
N ILE A 314 -9.42 25.13 -17.02
CA ILE A 314 -10.87 25.26 -17.16
C ILE A 314 -11.55 23.91 -16.99
N ALA A 315 -10.99 22.85 -17.59
CA ALA A 315 -11.55 21.51 -17.46
C ALA A 315 -11.51 20.99 -16.02
N LEU A 316 -10.41 21.21 -15.31
CA LEU A 316 -10.29 20.85 -13.89
C LEU A 316 -11.28 21.63 -13.03
N LEU A 317 -11.49 22.91 -13.31
CA LEU A 317 -12.48 23.74 -12.61
C LEU A 317 -13.90 23.19 -12.81
N ILE A 318 -14.30 22.94 -14.07
CA ILE A 318 -15.63 22.39 -14.38
C ILE A 318 -15.83 21.02 -13.72
N CYS A 319 -14.86 20.12 -13.83
CA CYS A 319 -14.92 18.80 -13.20
C CYS A 319 -15.01 18.90 -11.67
N GLY A 320 -14.19 19.77 -11.05
CA GLY A 320 -14.22 20.00 -9.61
C GLY A 320 -15.56 20.53 -9.13
N THR A 321 -16.11 21.55 -9.81
CA THR A 321 -17.44 22.09 -9.50
C THR A 321 -18.53 21.03 -9.64
N LEU A 322 -18.49 20.21 -10.70
CA LEU A 322 -19.44 19.13 -10.91
C LEU A 322 -19.34 18.07 -9.81
N LEU A 323 -18.12 17.68 -9.40
CA LEU A 323 -17.91 16.72 -8.31
C LEU A 323 -18.42 17.26 -6.97
N ILE A 324 -18.18 18.54 -6.67
CA ILE A 324 -18.72 19.20 -5.46
C ILE A 324 -20.25 19.21 -5.49
N GLY A 325 -20.85 19.52 -6.65
CA GLY A 325 -22.29 19.49 -6.85
C GLY A 325 -22.88 18.08 -6.64
N LEU A 326 -22.26 17.06 -7.24
CA LEU A 326 -22.66 15.66 -7.06
C LEU A 326 -22.50 15.21 -5.61
N ALA A 327 -21.38 15.54 -4.96
CA ALA A 327 -21.17 15.21 -3.55
C ALA A 327 -22.24 15.87 -2.68
N SER A 328 -22.51 17.16 -2.88
CA SER A 328 -23.55 17.90 -2.15
C SER A 328 -24.93 17.28 -2.36
N PHE A 329 -25.24 16.89 -3.60
CA PHE A 329 -26.47 16.18 -3.93
C PHE A 329 -26.57 14.84 -3.20
N PHE A 330 -25.53 14.00 -3.23
CA PHE A 330 -25.54 12.70 -2.56
C PHE A 330 -25.61 12.84 -1.04
N ILE A 331 -24.88 13.78 -0.45
CA ILE A 331 -24.97 14.09 0.98
C ILE A 331 -26.42 14.43 1.34
N HIS A 332 -27.04 15.35 0.60
CA HIS A 332 -28.42 15.73 0.86
C HIS A 332 -29.40 14.57 0.64
N HIS A 333 -29.22 13.81 -0.44
CA HIS A 333 -30.13 12.74 -0.84
C HIS A 333 -30.05 11.51 0.07
N LEU A 334 -28.87 11.22 0.63
CA LEU A 334 -28.58 10.07 1.50
C LEU A 334 -28.57 10.44 3.00
N LYS A 335 -28.95 11.66 3.38
CA LYS A 335 -29.20 12.03 4.79
C LYS A 335 -30.22 11.11 5.46
N GLN A 336 -31.24 10.71 4.70
CA GLN A 336 -32.13 9.63 5.08
C GLN A 336 -31.66 8.35 4.39
N ALA A 337 -31.58 7.25 5.15
CA ALA A 337 -31.15 5.97 4.60
C ALA A 337 -32.10 5.54 3.48
N LYS A 338 -31.57 5.41 2.26
CA LYS A 338 -32.33 4.99 1.07
C LYS A 338 -31.61 3.84 0.38
N TYR A 339 -32.34 2.80 0.02
CA TYR A 339 -31.81 1.60 -0.64
C TYR A 339 -30.65 0.91 0.09
N GLY A 340 -30.50 1.15 1.40
CA GLY A 340 -29.40 0.64 2.21
C GLY A 340 -28.11 1.46 2.15
N PHE A 341 -28.15 2.68 1.61
CA PHE A 341 -27.06 3.66 1.66
C PHE A 341 -27.43 4.81 2.59
N THR A 342 -26.44 5.34 3.30
CA THR A 342 -26.57 6.50 4.19
C THR A 342 -25.32 7.37 4.08
N TYR A 343 -25.48 8.67 4.31
CA TYR A 343 -24.36 9.61 4.46
C TYR A 343 -23.67 9.46 5.82
N ILE A 344 -24.37 8.94 6.83
CA ILE A 344 -23.83 8.82 8.20
C ILE A 344 -22.58 7.91 8.14
N PRO A 345 -21.41 8.39 8.59
CA PRO A 345 -20.18 7.60 8.56
C PRO A 345 -20.28 6.38 9.49
N ASP A 346 -19.65 5.28 9.08
CA ASP A 346 -19.39 4.16 9.99
C ASP A 346 -18.16 4.56 10.84
N ASN A 347 -18.29 4.60 12.17
CA ASN A 347 -17.26 5.09 13.10
C ASN A 347 -15.95 4.26 13.07
N ASN A 348 -15.97 3.10 12.42
CA ASN A 348 -14.87 2.13 12.32
C ASN A 348 -13.52 2.63 11.78
N TYR A 349 -13.40 3.87 11.29
CA TYR A 349 -12.14 4.38 10.72
C TYR A 349 -11.85 5.83 11.13
N GLU A 350 -11.38 6.03 12.36
CA GLU A 350 -10.61 7.21 12.80
C GLU A 350 -9.16 7.22 12.25
N GLY A 351 -8.93 6.67 11.06
CA GLY A 351 -7.56 6.43 10.54
C GLY A 351 -6.83 7.69 10.11
N LEU A 352 -7.57 8.73 9.72
CA LEU A 352 -7.09 10.07 9.48
C LEU A 352 -8.34 10.95 9.53
N ASN A 353 -8.52 11.73 10.60
CA ASN A 353 -9.42 12.87 10.54
C ASN A 353 -8.81 13.85 9.53
N ILE A 354 -9.10 13.63 8.25
CA ILE A 354 -8.76 14.57 7.17
C ILE A 354 -9.33 15.94 7.53
N ASP A 355 -10.45 15.96 8.26
CA ASP A 355 -11.02 17.16 8.86
C ASP A 355 -10.05 17.86 9.82
N THR A 356 -9.33 17.16 10.69
CA THR A 356 -8.35 17.79 11.60
C THR A 356 -7.07 18.22 10.87
N LEU A 357 -6.65 17.48 9.83
CA LEU A 357 -5.52 17.91 8.97
C LEU A 357 -5.88 19.13 8.14
N LEU A 358 -7.04 19.13 7.47
CA LEU A 358 -7.55 20.27 6.71
C LEU A 358 -7.81 21.46 7.64
N LEU A 359 -8.35 21.26 8.84
CA LEU A 359 -8.46 22.33 9.84
C LEU A 359 -7.09 22.85 10.27
N SER A 360 -6.10 21.98 10.50
CA SER A 360 -4.76 22.43 10.88
C SER A 360 -4.08 23.22 9.75
N GLU A 361 -4.33 22.86 8.49
CA GLU A 361 -3.80 23.54 7.31
C GLU A 361 -4.53 24.86 7.05
N LEU A 362 -5.85 24.90 7.22
CA LEU A 362 -6.66 26.12 7.18
C LEU A 362 -6.35 27.08 8.33
N VAL A 363 -6.08 26.56 9.53
CA VAL A 363 -5.66 27.35 10.71
C VAL A 363 -4.25 27.91 10.50
N ASN A 364 -3.33 27.13 9.93
CA ASN A 364 -2.00 27.63 9.55
C ASN A 364 -2.08 28.70 8.45
N HIS A 365 -3.06 28.61 7.53
CA HIS A 365 -3.28 29.65 6.53
C HIS A 365 -3.90 30.93 7.12
N LYS A 366 -4.67 30.83 8.22
CA LYS A 366 -5.19 32.00 8.96
C LYS A 366 -4.13 32.67 9.86
N LEU A 367 -3.10 31.95 10.30
CA LEU A 367 -1.98 32.52 11.06
C LEU A 367 -0.98 33.31 10.19
N GLY A 368 -1.12 33.26 8.86
CA GLY A 368 -0.30 34.04 7.91
C GLY A 368 -0.74 35.49 7.68
N GLN A 369 -1.81 35.95 8.33
CA GLN A 369 -2.27 37.34 8.22
C GLN A 369 -2.69 37.90 9.59
N HIS A 370 -1.70 38.10 10.47
CA HIS A 370 -1.79 39.19 11.45
C HIS A 370 -0.74 40.23 11.08
N HIS A 371 -1.17 41.25 10.32
CA HIS A 371 -0.65 42.58 10.54
C HIS A 371 -1.19 43.02 11.89
N ASP A 372 -0.33 43.10 12.91
CA ASP A 372 -0.33 44.21 13.86
C ASP A 372 0.94 44.18 14.74
N GLU A 373 1.61 45.34 14.73
CA GLU A 373 2.70 45.79 15.62
C GLU A 373 3.96 44.93 15.78
N LEU A 374 4.95 45.20 14.92
CA LEU A 374 6.37 45.00 15.21
C LEU A 374 6.77 45.80 16.47
N LYS A 375 6.62 45.19 17.65
CA LYS A 375 7.34 45.60 18.86
C LYS A 375 8.72 44.98 18.83
N PHE A 376 9.74 45.78 18.51
CA PHE A 376 11.13 45.44 18.75
C PHE A 376 11.36 45.30 20.26
N GLY A 377 11.20 44.08 20.78
CA GLY A 377 11.55 43.72 22.14
C GLY A 377 13.06 43.53 22.26
N GLY A 378 13.68 44.34 23.11
CA GLY A 378 15.10 44.27 23.44
C GLY A 378 15.51 42.87 23.89
N GLY A 379 16.44 42.27 23.14
CA GLY A 379 16.96 40.95 23.43
C GLY A 379 17.76 40.93 24.73
N ASN A 380 17.41 40.01 25.62
CA ASN A 380 18.36 39.43 26.58
C ASN A 380 18.65 38.00 26.13
N SER A 381 19.70 37.88 25.33
CA SER A 381 20.31 36.61 24.93
C SER A 381 20.94 35.95 26.17
N GLY A 382 20.31 34.89 26.66
CA GLY A 382 20.88 33.99 27.66
C GLY A 382 21.82 32.99 27.00
N GLY A 383 23.00 33.46 26.58
CA GLY A 383 24.12 32.63 26.13
C GLY A 383 25.08 32.35 27.28
N GLY A 384 25.30 31.08 27.59
CA GLY A 384 26.24 30.64 28.61
C GLY A 384 27.69 30.99 28.30
N GLY A 385 28.44 31.41 29.33
CA GLY A 385 29.87 31.68 29.25
C GLY A 385 30.41 32.08 30.62
N ALA A 386 31.50 31.44 31.02
CA ALA A 386 32.07 31.41 32.36
C ALA A 386 32.58 32.74 32.93
N GLY A 387 32.50 32.85 34.26
CA GLY A 387 33.21 33.80 35.14
C GLY A 387 32.32 34.18 36.32
N GLY A 388 32.64 33.96 37.60
CA GLY A 388 33.83 33.53 38.31
C GLY A 388 33.85 34.26 39.66
N LYS A 389 34.03 33.51 40.76
CA LYS A 389 34.32 33.98 42.15
C LYS A 389 33.14 34.69 42.85
N TYR A 390 32.56 34.24 43.97
CA TYR A 390 33.05 33.62 45.21
C TYR A 390 31.89 32.91 45.91
#